data_AF-A0A939ZVX2-F1
#
_entry.id   AF-A0A939ZVX2-F1
#
_cell.length_a   1.000
_cell.length_b   1.000
_cell.length_c   1.000
_cell.angle_alpha   90.00
_cell.angle_beta   90.00
_cell.angle_gamma   90.00
#
_symmetry.space_group_name_H-M   'P 1'
#
loop_
_entity.id
_entity.type
_entity.pdbx_description
1 polymer ?
#
loop_
_entity_poly.entity_id
_entity_poly.type
_entity_poly.pdbx_seq_one_letter_code
_entity_poly.pdbx_strand_id
1 'polypeptide(L)'
;GCTSLVDVPDLPAENLGLNGSMYSYQDMFKGCTALVNAPKILATKMGKGSCTSMFEGCEALVKAPALPATTLAANCYDSMFRYCKNLTEAPILAATTLVSQCYSQMFEYCESLGELVCLAQVDSSGGTGFTFNWLIGVGSSGTFYASIYVVDLLYWKSDVPEGWTTEYYSE
;
A
#
# COMPACT_ATOMS: atom_id res chain seq x y z
N GLY A 1 -5.27 20.86 12.89
CA GLY A 1 -4.92 19.54 12.30
C GLY A 1 -5.48 19.46 10.90
N CYS A 2 -5.31 18.34 10.20
CA CYS A 2 -5.74 18.18 8.81
C CYS A 2 -7.15 17.59 8.63
N THR A 3 -7.93 17.43 9.71
CA THR A 3 -9.27 16.81 9.71
C THR A 3 -10.32 17.55 8.87
N SER A 4 -9.99 18.72 8.31
CA SER A 4 -10.84 19.50 7.40
C SER A 4 -10.26 19.63 6.00
N LEU A 5 -9.08 19.05 5.72
CA LEU A 5 -8.53 18.99 4.37
C LEU A 5 -9.33 17.98 3.57
N VAL A 6 -9.90 18.43 2.46
CA VAL A 6 -10.65 17.58 1.50
C VAL A 6 -9.78 17.20 0.31
N ASP A 7 -8.87 18.10 -0.04
CA ASP A 7 -7.97 18.06 -1.17
C ASP A 7 -6.61 18.67 -0.79
N VAL A 8 -5.57 18.25 -1.50
CA VAL A 8 -4.19 18.72 -1.30
C VAL A 8 -3.46 18.77 -2.65
N PRO A 9 -2.47 19.65 -2.82
CA PRO A 9 -1.66 19.68 -4.04
C PRO A 9 -0.81 18.41 -4.18
N ASP A 10 -0.50 18.07 -5.43
CA ASP A 10 0.39 16.96 -5.78
C ASP A 10 1.77 17.09 -5.09
N LEU A 11 2.35 15.94 -4.74
CA LEU A 11 3.65 15.93 -4.08
C LEU A 11 4.78 15.93 -5.12
N PRO A 12 5.71 16.89 -5.06
CA PRO A 12 6.64 17.16 -6.16
C PRO A 12 7.82 16.20 -6.23
N ALA A 13 8.10 15.44 -5.17
CA ALA A 13 9.31 14.62 -5.10
C ALA A 13 9.23 13.38 -5.99
N GLU A 14 10.17 13.27 -6.92
CA GLU A 14 10.37 12.08 -7.76
C GLU A 14 11.26 11.01 -7.10
N ASN A 15 11.98 11.40 -6.04
CA ASN A 15 12.86 10.53 -5.27
C ASN A 15 12.70 10.82 -3.78
N LEU A 16 12.39 9.81 -2.99
CA LEU A 16 12.19 9.93 -1.54
C LEU A 16 13.28 9.18 -0.78
N GLY A 17 13.77 9.77 0.31
CA GLY A 17 14.66 9.08 1.26
C GLY A 17 15.99 8.57 0.68
N LEU A 18 16.57 9.24 -0.31
CA LEU A 18 17.90 8.89 -0.82
C LEU A 18 19.00 9.51 0.06
N ASN A 19 20.21 8.94 0.01
CA ASN A 19 21.40 9.45 0.72
C ASN A 19 21.29 9.51 2.26
N GLY A 20 20.64 8.51 2.87
CA GLY A 20 20.51 8.39 4.32
C GLY A 20 19.34 9.16 4.93
N SER A 21 18.57 9.91 4.12
CA SER A 21 17.26 10.40 4.54
C SER A 21 16.29 9.22 4.65
N MET A 22 15.70 9.03 5.82
CA MET A 22 14.72 7.97 6.08
C MET A 22 13.38 8.63 6.42
N TYR A 23 12.28 7.91 6.22
CA TYR A 23 10.93 8.33 6.63
C TYR A 23 10.38 9.57 5.92
N SER A 24 10.74 9.77 4.64
CA SER A 24 10.16 10.86 3.84
C SER A 24 8.65 10.66 3.68
N TYR A 25 7.86 11.72 3.89
CA TYR A 25 6.38 11.68 3.84
C TYR A 25 5.71 10.72 4.84
N GLN A 26 6.45 10.27 5.87
CA GLN A 26 5.87 9.53 6.98
C GLN A 26 4.76 10.36 7.65
N ASP A 27 3.63 9.72 7.96
CA ASP A 27 2.47 10.28 8.66
C ASP A 27 1.87 11.57 8.05
N MET A 28 2.28 11.96 6.84
CA MET A 28 2.00 13.31 6.29
C MET A 28 0.52 13.69 6.29
N PHE A 29 -0.36 12.74 5.97
CA PHE A 29 -1.82 12.91 5.99
C PHE A 29 -2.50 11.96 6.99
N LYS A 30 -1.78 11.48 7.99
CA LYS A 30 -2.35 10.62 9.02
C LYS A 30 -3.49 11.33 9.76
N GLY A 31 -4.64 10.69 9.83
CA GLY A 31 -5.85 11.18 10.50
C GLY A 31 -6.53 12.34 9.78
N CYS A 32 -6.22 12.59 8.50
CA CYS A 32 -6.97 13.56 7.70
C CYS A 32 -8.31 12.95 7.28
N THR A 33 -9.23 12.85 8.24
CA THR A 33 -10.49 12.10 8.09
C THR A 33 -11.41 12.63 7.00
N ALA A 34 -11.27 13.91 6.60
CA ALA A 34 -12.04 14.52 5.52
C ALA A 34 -11.37 14.45 4.14
N LEU A 35 -10.15 13.89 4.02
CA LEU A 35 -9.40 13.86 2.77
C LEU A 35 -10.07 12.91 1.78
N VAL A 36 -10.61 13.47 0.70
CA VAL A 36 -11.29 12.72 -0.38
C VAL A 36 -10.33 12.46 -1.54
N ASN A 37 -9.53 13.47 -1.91
CA ASN A 37 -8.60 13.40 -3.03
C ASN A 37 -7.17 13.31 -2.51
N ALA A 38 -6.58 12.12 -2.56
CA ALA A 38 -5.17 11.96 -2.27
C ALA A 38 -4.30 12.66 -3.32
N PRO A 39 -3.15 13.26 -2.92
CA PRO A 39 -2.22 13.86 -3.87
C PRO A 39 -1.60 12.80 -4.75
N LYS A 40 -1.25 13.18 -5.99
CA LYS A 40 -0.41 12.32 -6.82
C LYS A 40 0.98 12.16 -6.18
N ILE A 41 1.44 10.91 -6.09
CA ILE A 41 2.80 10.57 -5.70
C ILE A 41 3.60 10.34 -6.98
N LEU A 42 4.69 11.10 -7.15
CA LEU A 42 5.59 11.00 -8.30
C LEU A 42 6.83 10.13 -8.04
N ALA A 43 7.04 9.75 -6.77
CA ALA A 43 8.27 9.10 -6.34
C ALA A 43 8.41 7.70 -6.95
N THR A 44 9.46 7.49 -7.73
CA THR A 44 9.79 6.18 -8.35
C THR A 44 10.88 5.43 -7.59
N LYS A 45 11.59 6.11 -6.69
CA LYS A 45 12.61 5.55 -5.80
C LYS A 45 12.30 5.93 -4.35
N MET A 46 12.32 4.94 -3.48
CA MET A 46 11.90 5.08 -2.08
C MET A 46 13.00 4.64 -1.13
N GLY A 47 13.36 5.52 -0.19
CA GLY A 47 14.20 5.20 0.95
C GLY A 47 13.41 4.57 2.10
N LYS A 48 14.11 3.98 3.06
CA LYS A 48 13.51 3.26 4.20
C LYS A 48 12.41 4.08 4.88
N GLY A 49 11.23 3.48 5.06
CA GLY A 49 10.07 4.06 5.74
C GLY A 49 9.42 5.24 5.02
N SER A 50 9.76 5.49 3.75
CA SER A 50 9.15 6.61 3.01
C SER A 50 7.71 6.30 2.67
N CYS A 51 6.78 7.17 3.09
CA CYS A 51 5.32 7.01 3.02
C CYS A 51 4.69 6.06 4.06
N THR A 52 5.42 5.68 5.11
CA THR A 52 4.83 4.93 6.23
C THR A 52 3.66 5.70 6.83
N SER A 53 2.51 5.04 7.02
CA SER A 53 1.30 5.61 7.63
C SER A 53 0.80 6.90 6.96
N MET A 54 1.20 7.17 5.72
CA MET A 54 1.00 8.47 5.08
C MET A 54 -0.48 8.88 5.02
N PHE A 55 -1.41 7.94 4.82
CA PHE A 55 -2.85 8.16 4.80
C PHE A 55 -3.59 7.36 5.88
N GLU A 56 -2.90 6.92 6.93
CA GLU A 56 -3.53 6.15 8.01
C GLU A 56 -4.70 6.93 8.63
N GLY A 57 -5.89 6.35 8.68
CA GLY A 57 -7.09 6.99 9.23
C GLY A 57 -7.72 8.07 8.35
N CYS A 58 -7.38 8.12 7.04
CA CYS A 58 -8.12 8.94 6.08
C CYS A 58 -9.48 8.31 5.75
N GLU A 59 -10.44 8.45 6.67
CA GLU A 59 -11.74 7.77 6.57
C GLU A 59 -12.56 8.16 5.33
N ALA A 60 -12.44 9.38 4.80
CA ALA A 60 -13.15 9.82 3.60
C ALA A 60 -12.48 9.43 2.27
N LEU A 61 -11.29 8.81 2.30
CA LEU A 61 -10.56 8.46 1.09
C LEU A 61 -11.20 7.23 0.42
N VAL A 62 -11.75 7.43 -0.78
CA VAL A 62 -12.42 6.36 -1.55
C VAL A 62 -11.47 5.70 -2.55
N LYS A 63 -10.56 6.50 -3.12
CA LYS A 63 -9.61 6.07 -4.15
C LYS A 63 -8.18 6.41 -3.74
N ALA A 64 -7.32 5.40 -3.73
CA ALA A 64 -5.90 5.57 -3.45
C ALA A 64 -5.17 6.27 -4.61
N PRO A 65 -4.08 7.01 -4.31
CA PRO A 65 -3.20 7.52 -5.34
C PRO A 65 -2.41 6.37 -5.97
N ALA A 66 -1.99 6.54 -7.23
CA ALA A 66 -1.07 5.60 -7.87
C ALA A 66 0.28 5.54 -7.13
N LEU A 67 0.89 4.36 -7.10
CA LEU A 67 2.20 4.11 -6.48
C LEU A 67 3.22 3.75 -7.58
N PRO A 68 3.95 4.73 -8.15
CA PRO A 68 4.80 4.48 -9.31
C PRO A 68 6.15 3.84 -8.99
N ALA A 69 6.53 3.71 -7.71
CA ALA A 69 7.78 3.08 -7.33
C ALA A 69 7.76 1.57 -7.60
N THR A 70 8.69 1.10 -8.44
CA THR A 70 8.88 -0.33 -8.72
C THR A 70 9.93 -0.97 -7.80
N THR A 71 10.76 -0.17 -7.14
CA THR A 71 11.76 -0.63 -6.16
C THR A 71 11.46 -0.02 -4.81
N LEU A 72 11.18 -0.88 -3.82
CA LEU A 72 10.85 -0.46 -2.46
C LEU A 72 12.02 -0.69 -1.51
N ALA A 73 12.15 0.19 -0.52
CA ALA A 73 12.97 -0.04 0.66
C ALA A 73 12.10 -0.54 1.83
N ALA A 74 12.73 -1.03 2.89
CA ALA A 74 12.01 -1.55 4.05
C ALA A 74 11.00 -0.52 4.58
N ASN A 75 9.79 -0.99 4.89
CA ASN A 75 8.70 -0.23 5.51
C ASN A 75 8.11 0.93 4.68
N CYS A 76 8.43 1.09 3.38
CA CYS A 76 7.96 2.27 2.62
C CYS A 76 6.44 2.49 2.71
N TYR A 77 5.64 1.47 2.44
CA TYR A 77 4.18 1.61 2.47
C TYR A 77 3.55 0.88 3.67
N ASP A 78 4.33 0.66 4.73
CA ASP A 78 3.81 0.11 5.98
C ASP A 78 2.68 1.00 6.50
N SER A 79 1.53 0.39 6.79
CA SER A 79 0.32 1.03 7.31
C SER A 79 -0.21 2.19 6.46
N MET A 80 0.20 2.33 5.19
CA MET A 80 -0.04 3.54 4.39
C MET A 80 -1.50 3.94 4.32
N PHE A 81 -2.43 2.99 4.22
CA PHE A 81 -3.89 3.21 4.16
C PHE A 81 -4.64 2.58 5.34
N ARG A 82 -3.94 2.19 6.41
CA ARG A 82 -4.56 1.58 7.58
C ARG A 82 -5.72 2.44 8.10
N TYR A 83 -6.86 1.84 8.46
CA TYR A 83 -8.10 2.52 8.87
C TYR A 83 -8.76 3.44 7.82
N CYS A 84 -8.42 3.35 6.52
CA CYS A 84 -9.17 4.02 5.45
C CYS A 84 -10.48 3.26 5.16
N LYS A 85 -11.47 3.40 6.05
CA LYS A 85 -12.70 2.58 6.05
C LYS A 85 -13.51 2.62 4.74
N ASN A 86 -13.52 3.75 4.03
CA ASN A 86 -14.27 3.92 2.80
C ASN A 86 -13.45 3.68 1.52
N LEU A 87 -12.20 3.20 1.64
CA LEU A 87 -11.35 2.92 0.48
C LEU A 87 -11.90 1.73 -0.30
N THR A 88 -12.37 1.97 -1.52
CA THR A 88 -12.86 0.91 -2.43
C THR A 88 -11.92 0.67 -3.60
N GLU A 89 -11.19 1.69 -4.03
CA GLU A 89 -10.23 1.61 -5.15
C GLU A 89 -8.79 1.67 -4.62
N ALA A 90 -8.21 0.50 -4.30
CA ALA A 90 -6.80 0.37 -3.91
C ALA A 90 -5.85 0.62 -5.09
N PRO A 91 -4.57 0.98 -4.83
CA PRO A 91 -3.59 1.12 -5.90
C PRO A 91 -3.16 -0.26 -6.41
N ILE A 92 -2.73 -0.32 -7.68
CA ILE A 92 -2.04 -1.48 -8.23
C ILE A 92 -0.66 -1.56 -7.58
N LEU A 93 -0.34 -2.70 -6.97
CA LEU A 93 0.96 -2.94 -6.34
C LEU A 93 1.90 -3.64 -7.32
N ALA A 94 2.72 -2.87 -8.04
CA ALA A 94 3.57 -3.35 -9.13
C ALA A 94 5.08 -3.33 -8.82
N ALA A 95 5.45 -3.45 -7.54
CA ALA A 95 6.86 -3.45 -7.15
C ALA A 95 7.59 -4.72 -7.64
N THR A 96 8.68 -4.58 -8.38
CA THR A 96 9.49 -5.71 -8.85
C THR A 96 10.46 -6.25 -7.78
N THR A 97 10.51 -5.61 -6.61
CA THR A 97 11.43 -5.94 -5.53
C THR A 97 10.74 -5.66 -4.20
N LEU A 98 10.14 -6.70 -3.62
CA LEU A 98 9.61 -6.66 -2.26
C LEU A 98 10.72 -6.84 -1.25
N VAL A 99 10.73 -5.98 -0.25
CA VAL A 99 11.67 -5.99 0.88
C VAL A 99 10.90 -6.00 2.20
N SER A 100 11.54 -6.39 3.30
CA SER A 100 10.87 -6.62 4.58
C SER A 100 9.86 -5.53 4.95
N GLN A 101 8.64 -5.96 5.27
CA GLN A 101 7.52 -5.12 5.75
C GLN A 101 7.11 -3.96 4.82
N CYS A 102 7.48 -3.97 3.53
CA CYS A 102 7.16 -2.86 2.62
C CYS A 102 5.65 -2.60 2.42
N TYR A 103 4.78 -3.59 2.61
CA TYR A 103 3.31 -3.48 2.58
C TYR A 103 2.64 -3.98 3.87
N SER A 104 3.40 -4.07 4.98
CA SER A 104 2.87 -4.48 6.28
C SER A 104 1.68 -3.60 6.67
N GLN A 105 0.59 -4.19 7.17
CA GLN A 105 -0.63 -3.50 7.63
C GLN A 105 -1.25 -2.49 6.63
N MET A 106 -0.86 -2.53 5.35
CA MET A 106 -1.11 -1.44 4.41
C MET A 106 -2.59 -1.07 4.27
N PHE A 107 -3.49 -2.07 4.29
CA PHE A 107 -4.94 -1.90 4.20
C PHE A 107 -5.68 -2.44 5.42
N GLU A 108 -4.99 -2.58 6.56
CA GLU A 108 -5.63 -3.09 7.76
C GLU A 108 -6.81 -2.18 8.16
N TYR A 109 -7.99 -2.77 8.37
CA TYR A 109 -9.26 -2.09 8.64
C TYR A 109 -9.75 -1.14 7.52
N CYS A 110 -9.41 -1.42 6.26
CA CYS A 110 -10.09 -0.84 5.09
C CYS A 110 -11.39 -1.59 4.81
N GLU A 111 -12.40 -1.37 5.65
CA GLU A 111 -13.64 -2.17 5.71
C GLU A 111 -14.42 -2.27 4.37
N SER A 112 -14.34 -1.24 3.53
CA SER A 112 -15.02 -1.20 2.21
C SER A 112 -14.19 -1.79 1.07
N LEU A 113 -12.96 -2.22 1.33
CA LEU A 113 -12.09 -2.77 0.29
C LEU A 113 -12.54 -4.19 -0.06
N GLY A 114 -12.84 -4.42 -1.34
CA GLY A 114 -13.26 -5.73 -1.87
C GLY A 114 -12.50 -6.17 -3.12
N GLU A 115 -11.52 -5.38 -3.56
CA GLU A 115 -10.69 -5.70 -4.72
C GLU A 115 -9.25 -5.25 -4.46
N LEU A 116 -8.27 -6.08 -4.82
CA LEU A 116 -6.86 -5.70 -4.77
C LEU A 116 -6.07 -6.38 -5.88
N VAL A 117 -5.25 -5.59 -6.57
CA VAL A 117 -4.32 -6.08 -7.60
C VAL A 117 -2.89 -5.99 -7.07
N CYS A 118 -2.22 -7.13 -6.95
CA CYS A 118 -0.82 -7.20 -6.54
C CYS A 118 0.00 -8.01 -7.56
N LEU A 119 0.84 -7.31 -8.29
CA LEU A 119 1.76 -7.86 -9.29
C LEU A 119 3.20 -7.88 -8.79
N ALA A 120 3.40 -7.68 -7.48
CA ALA A 120 4.71 -7.48 -6.93
C ALA A 120 5.54 -8.77 -6.86
N GLN A 121 6.85 -8.64 -7.04
CA GLN A 121 7.81 -9.76 -7.09
C GLN A 121 8.70 -9.77 -5.85
N VAL A 122 8.87 -10.95 -5.24
CA VAL A 122 9.79 -11.15 -4.12
C VAL A 122 11.22 -11.20 -4.65
N ASP A 123 12.12 -10.46 -4.02
CA ASP A 123 13.54 -10.51 -4.38
C ASP A 123 14.24 -11.72 -3.74
N SER A 124 15.44 -12.04 -4.21
CA SER A 124 16.23 -13.12 -3.63
C SER A 124 16.87 -12.76 -2.28
N SER A 125 16.55 -11.61 -1.68
CA SER A 125 17.21 -11.11 -0.47
C SER A 125 16.68 -11.74 0.82
N GLY A 126 15.61 -12.54 0.76
CA GLY A 126 15.06 -13.25 1.92
C GLY A 126 14.34 -12.33 2.93
N GLY A 127 13.76 -11.22 2.45
CA GLY A 127 12.88 -10.40 3.28
C GLY A 127 11.71 -11.21 3.86
N THR A 128 11.11 -10.72 4.95
CA THR A 128 9.97 -11.39 5.61
C THR A 128 8.87 -10.39 5.95
N GLY A 129 7.65 -10.90 6.13
CA GLY A 129 6.50 -10.10 6.58
C GLY A 129 6.12 -8.98 5.62
N PHE A 130 6.34 -9.14 4.31
CA PHE A 130 6.03 -8.15 3.28
C PHE A 130 4.59 -7.63 3.40
N THR A 131 3.67 -8.56 3.67
CA THR A 131 2.21 -8.40 3.72
C THR A 131 1.64 -8.69 5.11
N PHE A 132 2.47 -8.62 6.16
CA PHE A 132 2.04 -8.92 7.54
C PHE A 132 0.79 -8.11 7.91
N ASN A 133 -0.31 -8.80 8.23
CA ASN A 133 -1.61 -8.23 8.61
C ASN A 133 -2.22 -7.22 7.60
N TRP A 134 -1.75 -7.20 6.36
CA TRP A 134 -2.10 -6.14 5.40
C TRP A 134 -3.58 -6.05 5.01
N LEU A 135 -4.34 -7.15 5.12
CA LEU A 135 -5.76 -7.25 4.76
C LEU A 135 -6.66 -7.65 5.94
N ILE A 136 -6.19 -7.53 7.19
CA ILE A 136 -7.04 -7.78 8.34
C ILE A 136 -8.15 -6.71 8.38
N GLY A 137 -9.41 -7.13 8.56
CA GLY A 137 -10.55 -6.21 8.71
C GLY A 137 -11.01 -5.52 7.43
N VAL A 138 -10.60 -6.01 6.25
CA VAL A 138 -11.20 -5.61 4.96
C VAL A 138 -12.56 -6.30 4.76
N GLY A 139 -13.22 -6.02 3.62
CA GLY A 139 -14.50 -6.64 3.28
C GLY A 139 -14.46 -8.17 3.40
N SER A 140 -15.55 -8.77 3.89
CA SER A 140 -15.62 -10.23 4.13
C SER A 140 -15.59 -11.08 2.87
N SER A 141 -15.78 -10.45 1.71
CA SER A 141 -15.69 -11.06 0.38
C SER A 141 -15.03 -10.07 -0.59
N GLY A 142 -14.31 -10.60 -1.57
CA GLY A 142 -13.63 -9.78 -2.56
C GLY A 142 -12.84 -10.62 -3.55
N THR A 143 -12.09 -9.95 -4.41
CA THR A 143 -11.23 -10.59 -5.40
C THR A 143 -9.81 -10.05 -5.31
N PHE A 144 -8.86 -10.98 -5.14
CA PHE A 144 -7.43 -10.71 -5.16
C PHE A 144 -6.87 -11.13 -6.52
N TYR A 145 -6.28 -10.19 -7.24
CA TYR A 145 -5.65 -10.44 -8.53
C TYR A 145 -4.13 -10.49 -8.39
N ALA A 146 -3.52 -11.58 -8.85
CA ALA A 146 -2.09 -11.84 -8.70
C ALA A 146 -1.42 -12.21 -10.03
N SER A 147 -0.11 -11.96 -10.13
CA SER A 147 0.69 -12.48 -11.25
C SER A 147 1.06 -13.95 -11.04
N ILE A 148 1.00 -14.77 -12.09
CA ILE A 148 1.46 -16.18 -12.05
C ILE A 148 2.96 -16.34 -11.83
N TYR A 149 3.75 -15.29 -12.10
CA TYR A 149 5.22 -15.33 -12.07
C TYR A 149 5.80 -15.04 -10.69
N VAL A 150 4.97 -14.80 -9.68
CA VAL A 150 5.41 -14.67 -8.30
C VAL A 150 5.77 -16.08 -7.79
N VAL A 151 7.08 -16.34 -7.72
CA VAL A 151 7.70 -17.67 -7.65
C VAL A 151 7.32 -18.54 -6.44
N ASP A 152 6.52 -18.04 -5.48
CA ASP A 152 5.98 -18.83 -4.37
C ASP A 152 4.60 -18.29 -3.93
N LEU A 153 3.57 -18.53 -4.75
CA LEU A 153 2.15 -18.20 -4.46
C LEU A 153 1.62 -18.82 -3.15
N LEU A 154 2.39 -19.71 -2.50
CA LEU A 154 2.06 -20.31 -1.21
C LEU A 154 2.38 -19.40 -0.01
N TYR A 155 3.28 -18.42 -0.15
CA TYR A 155 3.74 -17.63 1.00
C TYR A 155 2.75 -16.58 1.47
N TRP A 156 1.98 -15.99 0.56
CA TRP A 156 1.02 -14.92 0.84
C TRP A 156 -0.43 -15.37 0.78
N LYS A 157 -0.71 -16.61 0.37
CA LYS A 157 -2.09 -17.13 0.35
C LYS A 157 -2.73 -17.09 1.73
N SER A 158 -1.95 -17.28 2.80
CA SER A 158 -2.41 -17.12 4.18
C SER A 158 -2.80 -15.69 4.54
N ASP A 159 -2.31 -14.72 3.77
CA ASP A 159 -2.49 -13.29 4.04
C ASP A 159 -3.65 -12.70 3.22
N VAL A 160 -4.28 -13.51 2.36
CA VAL A 160 -5.55 -13.18 1.68
C VAL A 160 -6.71 -13.68 2.55
N PRO A 161 -7.76 -12.88 2.79
CA PRO A 161 -8.90 -13.31 3.61
C PRO A 161 -9.59 -14.56 3.05
N GLU A 162 -10.05 -15.45 3.92
CA GLU A 162 -10.68 -16.73 3.54
C GLU A 162 -11.89 -16.57 2.59
N GLY A 163 -12.66 -15.48 2.72
CA GLY A 163 -13.82 -15.20 1.88
C GLY A 163 -13.51 -14.57 0.52
N TRP A 164 -12.24 -14.34 0.20
CA TRP A 164 -11.83 -13.75 -1.07
C TRP A 164 -11.51 -14.82 -2.13
N THR A 165 -11.86 -14.53 -3.37
CA THR A 165 -11.38 -15.29 -4.52
C THR A 165 -9.99 -14.82 -4.90
N THR A 166 -9.15 -15.71 -5.43
CA THR A 166 -7.87 -15.34 -6.02
C THR A 166 -7.89 -15.69 -7.50
N GLU A 167 -7.62 -14.69 -8.33
CA GLU A 167 -7.48 -14.82 -9.78
C GLU A 167 -6.04 -14.52 -10.20
N TYR A 168 -5.53 -15.31 -11.14
CA TYR A 168 -4.14 -15.20 -11.60
C TYR A 168 -4.07 -14.79 -13.07
N TYR A 169 -3.14 -13.90 -13.39
CA TYR A 169 -2.89 -13.45 -14.77
C TYR A 169 -1.47 -13.76 -15.24
N SER A 170 -1.35 -14.04 -16.54
CA SER A 170 -0.13 -14.48 -17.23
C SER A 170 0.54 -13.44 -18.12
N GLU A 171 0.10 -12.19 -18.08
CA GLU A 171 0.63 -11.14 -18.96
C GLU A 171 1.95 -10.55 -18.46
#